data_AF-A0A1X7D399-F1
#
_entry.id   AF-A0A1X7D399-F1
#
_cell.length_a   1.000
_cell.length_b   1.000
_cell.length_c   1.000
_cell.angle_alpha   90.00
_cell.angle_beta   90.00
_cell.angle_gamma   90.00
#
_symmetry.space_group_name_H-M   'P 1'
#
loop_
_entity.id
_entity.type
_entity.pdbx_description
1 polymer ?
#
loop_
_entity_poly.entity_id
_entity_poly.type
_entity_poly.pdbx_seq_one_letter_code
_entity_poly.pdbx_strand_id
1 'polypeptide(L)'
;MSTQPQWNEPDRCNTLAGQMELNSFYLRELAPPSAPETVPLAEDYARILGLETAWSDYEASRVVLGELPSNADEFEEWYVALRNTHRKEVAPFFDFLAEEASLPQLSLFVALEAQVDGRFDDIIALSQLGMDGDMKLALAENFWDEMGLGELDEMHTRTFMRAAPYFKAQLGELDLEVDMPVAAMKNGNLLLMYALRRQHVGRLLGALTLLEQTVPYRFTRMLKGMQRHDVPKEFRYYHELHVPVDANHGKQLVARVLLPLARKNPRLIRDLCEGCLIRYQIEKEYYAGARELMNRKLH
;
A
#
# COMPACT_ATOMS: atom_id res chain seq x y z
N MET A 1 -1.40 42.73 10.40
CA MET A 1 -0.74 41.55 10.98
C MET A 1 -1.65 40.37 10.71
N SER A 2 -1.36 39.61 9.66
CA SER A 2 -2.13 38.42 9.27
C SER A 2 -1.74 37.29 10.22
N THR A 3 -2.70 36.80 10.99
CA THR A 3 -2.57 35.62 11.83
C THR A 3 -2.52 34.39 10.94
N GLN A 4 -1.33 33.79 10.77
CA GLN A 4 -1.25 32.44 10.24
C GLN A 4 -2.02 31.50 11.18
N PRO A 5 -2.89 30.61 10.66
CA PRO A 5 -3.58 29.67 11.52
C PRO A 5 -2.57 28.65 12.07
N GLN A 6 -2.75 28.30 13.33
CA GLN A 6 -1.89 27.40 14.08
C GLN A 6 -2.22 25.95 13.68
N TRP A 7 -1.70 25.49 12.53
CA TRP A 7 -1.98 24.15 11.96
C TRP A 7 -1.13 23.02 12.55
N ASN A 8 -0.31 23.29 13.55
CA ASN A 8 0.58 22.31 14.16
C ASN A 8 -0.10 21.63 15.35
N GLU A 9 -0.99 20.69 15.07
CA GLU A 9 -1.30 19.61 16.02
C GLU A 9 -0.59 18.35 15.52
N PRO A 10 0.57 17.98 16.10
CA PRO A 10 1.32 16.77 15.72
C PRO A 10 0.45 15.51 15.69
N ASP A 11 -0.60 15.47 16.51
CA ASP A 11 -1.51 14.33 16.62
C ASP A 11 -2.48 14.23 15.43
N ARG A 12 -2.76 15.34 14.73
CA ARG A 12 -3.74 15.39 13.63
C ARG A 12 -3.39 14.45 12.50
N CYS A 13 -2.10 14.29 12.20
CA CYS A 13 -1.63 13.40 11.15
C CYS A 13 -1.98 11.91 11.42
N ASN A 14 -2.27 11.54 12.67
CA ASN A 14 -2.65 10.20 13.09
C ASN A 14 -4.16 10.05 13.34
N THR A 15 -4.97 11.03 12.94
CA THR A 15 -6.43 10.96 12.97
C THR A 15 -6.99 10.55 11.62
N LEU A 16 -8.22 10.02 11.59
CA LEU A 16 -8.91 9.72 10.33
C LEU A 16 -9.03 10.98 9.47
N ALA A 17 -9.44 12.10 10.06
CA ALA A 17 -9.57 13.38 9.36
C ALA A 17 -8.25 13.87 8.72
N GLY A 18 -7.13 13.76 9.44
CA GLY A 18 -5.82 14.13 8.90
C GLY A 18 -5.37 13.21 7.75
N GLN A 19 -5.60 11.91 7.88
CA GLN A 19 -5.28 10.96 6.80
C GLN A 19 -6.21 11.10 5.59
N MET A 20 -7.49 11.46 5.77
CA MET A 20 -8.38 11.80 4.66
C MET A 20 -7.96 13.08 3.94
N GLU A 21 -7.44 14.07 4.68
CA GLU A 21 -6.89 15.29 4.08
C GLU A 21 -5.65 15.01 3.23
N LEU A 22 -4.72 14.20 3.73
CA LEU A 22 -3.56 13.75 2.96
C LEU A 22 -3.98 12.98 1.71
N ASN A 23 -4.90 12.03 1.86
CA ASN A 23 -5.41 11.23 0.75
C ASN A 23 -6.07 12.10 -0.33
N SER A 24 -6.97 13.01 0.08
CA SER A 24 -7.62 13.96 -0.82
C SER A 24 -6.62 14.82 -1.58
N PHE A 25 -5.53 15.26 -0.93
CA PHE A 25 -4.45 15.96 -1.61
C PHE A 25 -3.73 15.06 -2.63
N TYR A 26 -3.35 13.83 -2.26
CA TYR A 26 -2.66 12.91 -3.17
C TYR A 26 -3.52 12.55 -4.40
N LEU A 27 -4.82 12.37 -4.23
CA LEU A 27 -5.73 12.11 -5.35
C LEU A 27 -5.85 13.29 -6.29
N ARG A 28 -5.74 14.52 -5.79
CA ARG A 28 -5.69 15.74 -6.62
C ARG A 28 -4.35 15.87 -7.36
N GLU A 29 -3.23 15.46 -6.76
CA GLU A 29 -1.93 15.39 -7.45
C GLU A 29 -1.98 14.44 -8.65
N LEU A 30 -2.72 13.34 -8.50
CA LEU A 30 -2.97 12.33 -9.55
C LEU A 30 -4.22 12.62 -10.36
N ALA A 31 -4.70 13.87 -10.38
CA ALA A 31 -5.91 14.23 -11.11
C ALA A 31 -5.81 13.82 -12.59
N PRO A 32 -6.91 13.30 -13.17
CA PRO A 32 -6.89 12.92 -14.58
C PRO A 32 -6.67 14.15 -15.46
N PRO A 33 -6.11 14.00 -16.67
CA PRO A 33 -5.93 15.09 -17.62
C PRO A 33 -7.24 15.83 -17.98
N SER A 34 -8.40 15.21 -17.72
CA SER A 34 -9.72 15.79 -17.93
C SER A 34 -10.20 16.73 -16.81
N ALA A 35 -9.49 16.82 -15.67
CA ALA A 35 -9.86 17.63 -14.52
C ALA A 35 -8.66 18.44 -13.94
N PRO A 36 -7.90 19.17 -14.78
CA PRO A 36 -6.70 19.90 -14.34
C PRO A 36 -6.99 20.97 -13.28
N GLU A 37 -8.22 21.48 -13.20
CA GLU A 37 -8.68 22.44 -12.19
C GLU A 37 -8.68 21.87 -10.76
N THR A 38 -8.63 20.55 -10.62
CA THR A 38 -8.58 19.89 -9.32
C THR A 38 -7.15 19.75 -8.78
N VAL A 39 -6.13 19.94 -9.62
CA VAL A 39 -4.72 19.82 -9.24
C VAL A 39 -4.39 20.82 -8.12
N PRO A 40 -3.61 20.44 -7.08
CA PRO A 40 -3.31 21.33 -5.97
C PRO A 40 -2.53 22.58 -6.38
N LEU A 41 -2.81 23.69 -5.70
CA LEU A 41 -2.10 24.95 -5.87
C LEU A 41 -1.00 25.09 -4.82
N ALA A 42 -0.08 26.05 -5.01
CA ALA A 42 1.08 26.26 -4.12
C ALA A 42 0.70 26.38 -2.62
N GLU A 43 -0.47 26.95 -2.31
CA GLU A 43 -0.98 27.07 -0.93
C GLU A 43 -1.38 25.72 -0.31
N ASP A 44 -1.86 24.78 -1.11
CA ASP A 44 -2.17 23.43 -0.66
C ASP A 44 -0.90 22.70 -0.22
N TYR A 45 0.18 22.81 -1.00
CA TYR A 45 1.46 22.16 -0.69
C TYR A 45 2.04 22.66 0.64
N ALA A 46 1.96 23.96 0.92
CA ALA A 46 2.47 24.51 2.17
C ALA A 46 1.76 23.92 3.40
N ARG A 47 0.43 23.75 3.30
CA ARG A 47 -0.38 23.13 4.36
C ARG A 47 -0.06 21.64 4.52
N ILE A 48 0.01 20.92 3.41
CA ILE A 48 0.21 19.47 3.41
C ILE A 48 1.63 19.09 3.83
N LEU A 49 2.64 19.89 3.49
CA LEU A 49 4.03 19.66 3.90
C LEU A 49 4.19 19.54 5.41
N GLY A 50 3.47 20.36 6.19
CA GLY A 50 3.48 20.29 7.65
C GLY A 50 2.91 18.96 8.17
N LEU A 51 1.80 18.49 7.58
CA LEU A 51 1.20 17.20 7.93
C LEU A 51 2.06 16.01 7.50
N GLU A 52 2.63 16.04 6.28
CA GLU A 52 3.56 15.02 5.78
C GLU A 52 4.80 14.91 6.66
N THR A 53 5.38 16.05 7.05
CA THR A 53 6.58 16.08 7.91
C THR A 53 6.27 15.48 9.28
N ALA A 54 5.21 15.97 9.94
CA ALA A 54 4.81 15.45 11.26
C ALA A 54 4.49 13.95 11.20
N TRP A 55 3.82 13.50 10.14
CA TRP A 55 3.52 12.09 9.95
C TRP A 55 4.76 11.24 9.70
N SER A 56 5.63 11.67 8.78
CA SER A 56 6.87 10.95 8.46
C SER A 56 7.78 10.85 9.68
N ASP A 57 7.90 11.91 10.48
CA ASP A 57 8.69 11.92 11.72
C ASP A 57 8.07 11.00 12.77
N TYR A 58 6.74 11.02 12.90
CA TYR A 58 6.02 10.09 13.77
C TYR A 58 6.30 8.64 13.38
N GLU A 59 6.08 8.26 12.11
CA GLU A 59 6.29 6.89 11.65
C GLU A 59 7.76 6.44 11.78
N ALA A 60 8.71 7.32 11.46
CA ALA A 60 10.13 7.05 11.66
C ALA A 60 10.51 6.86 13.13
N SER A 61 9.86 7.57 14.06
CA SER A 61 10.11 7.42 15.50
C SER A 61 9.64 6.08 16.07
N ARG A 62 8.73 5.38 15.37
CA ARG A 62 8.17 4.09 15.81
C ARG A 62 9.02 2.89 15.39
N VAL A 63 9.91 3.05 14.41
CA VAL A 63 10.72 1.95 13.89
C VAL A 63 12.07 1.88 14.59
N VAL A 64 12.42 0.69 15.08
CA VAL A 64 13.74 0.42 15.65
C VAL A 64 14.65 -0.09 14.55
N LEU A 65 15.60 0.72 14.13
CA LEU A 65 16.50 0.37 13.02
C LEU A 65 17.57 -0.66 13.39
N GLY A 66 17.89 -0.82 14.68
CA GLY A 66 18.90 -1.78 15.14
C GLY A 66 20.25 -1.61 14.42
N GLU A 67 20.99 -2.71 14.29
CA GLU A 67 22.13 -2.79 13.40
C GLU A 67 21.63 -2.99 11.97
N LEU A 68 21.80 -1.95 11.14
CA LEU A 68 21.41 -1.98 9.74
C LEU A 68 22.49 -2.68 8.89
N PRO A 69 22.09 -3.38 7.82
CA PRO A 69 23.02 -3.95 6.86
C PRO A 69 23.97 -2.90 6.28
N SER A 70 25.25 -3.27 6.11
CA SER A 70 26.28 -2.37 5.60
C SER A 70 26.46 -2.45 4.07
N ASN A 71 26.01 -3.55 3.47
CA ASN A 71 26.15 -3.86 2.05
C ASN A 71 24.94 -4.66 1.53
N ALA A 72 24.92 -4.92 0.22
CA ALA A 72 23.78 -5.55 -0.43
C ALA A 72 23.54 -7.00 -0.01
N ASP A 73 24.59 -7.76 0.29
CA ASP A 73 24.45 -9.18 0.64
C ASP A 73 23.87 -9.31 2.06
N GLU A 74 24.36 -8.51 3.01
CA GLU A 74 23.75 -8.37 4.35
C GLU A 74 22.31 -7.85 4.28
N PHE A 75 22.01 -6.96 3.32
CA PHE A 75 20.66 -6.45 3.12
C PHE A 75 19.70 -7.54 2.63
N GLU A 76 20.15 -8.44 1.74
CA GLU A 76 19.34 -9.57 1.31
C GLU A 76 18.97 -10.49 2.47
N GLU A 77 19.95 -10.85 3.31
CA GLU A 77 19.74 -11.67 4.50
C GLU A 77 18.75 -11.00 5.47
N TRP A 78 18.93 -9.70 5.72
CA TRP A 78 18.05 -8.91 6.57
C TRP A 78 16.62 -8.85 6.03
N TYR A 79 16.45 -8.60 4.72
CA TYR A 79 15.14 -8.53 4.08
C TYR A 79 14.41 -9.88 4.15
N VAL A 80 15.12 -10.98 3.90
CA VAL A 80 14.56 -12.34 4.01
C VAL A 80 14.09 -12.62 5.43
N ALA A 81 14.88 -12.24 6.44
CA ALA A 81 14.50 -12.39 7.85
C ALA A 81 13.24 -11.56 8.19
N LEU A 82 13.20 -10.28 7.81
CA LEU A 82 12.05 -9.40 8.02
C LEU A 82 10.79 -9.97 7.36
N ARG A 83 10.86 -10.36 6.09
CA ARG A 83 9.75 -10.95 5.34
C ARG A 83 9.21 -12.21 6.02
N ASN A 84 10.09 -13.09 6.48
CA ASN A 84 9.68 -14.34 7.14
C ASN A 84 9.00 -14.07 8.49
N THR A 85 9.48 -13.08 9.26
CA THR A 85 8.83 -12.62 10.49
C THR A 85 7.46 -12.03 10.19
N HIS A 86 7.40 -11.10 9.22
CA HIS A 86 6.16 -10.48 8.76
C HIS A 86 5.10 -11.52 8.41
N ARG A 87 5.48 -12.50 7.58
CA ARG A 87 4.61 -13.59 7.14
C ARG A 87 4.01 -14.38 8.30
N LYS A 88 4.76 -14.60 9.39
CA LYS A 88 4.30 -15.31 10.59
C LYS A 88 3.35 -14.45 11.41
N GLU A 89 3.67 -13.17 11.61
CA GLU A 89 2.86 -12.28 12.45
C GLU A 89 1.48 -11.99 11.84
N VAL A 90 1.38 -11.90 10.52
CA VAL A 90 0.11 -11.62 9.84
C VAL A 90 -0.70 -12.88 9.56
N ALA A 91 -0.10 -14.08 9.71
CA ALA A 91 -0.75 -15.34 9.39
C ALA A 91 -2.10 -15.55 10.11
N PRO A 92 -2.25 -15.26 11.42
CA PRO A 92 -3.52 -15.46 12.11
C PRO A 92 -4.68 -14.65 11.52
N PHE A 93 -4.42 -13.44 11.02
CA PHE A 93 -5.45 -12.62 10.38
C PHE A 93 -5.91 -13.24 9.06
N PHE A 94 -4.97 -13.68 8.21
CA PHE A 94 -5.32 -14.32 6.95
C PHE A 94 -5.84 -15.75 7.12
N ASP A 95 -5.48 -16.45 8.20
CA ASP A 95 -6.10 -17.70 8.60
C ASP A 95 -7.57 -17.48 8.93
N PHE A 96 -7.87 -16.46 9.72
CA PHE A 96 -9.24 -16.05 10.01
C PHE A 96 -10.03 -15.72 8.74
N LEU A 97 -9.48 -14.92 7.81
CA LEU A 97 -10.16 -14.59 6.55
C LEU A 97 -10.50 -15.85 5.73
N ALA A 98 -9.56 -16.79 5.66
CA ALA A 98 -9.74 -18.02 4.90
C ALA A 98 -10.80 -18.95 5.52
N GLU A 99 -10.72 -19.20 6.83
CA GLU A 99 -11.48 -20.29 7.46
C GLU A 99 -12.74 -19.83 8.20
N GLU A 100 -12.76 -18.61 8.72
CA GLU A 100 -13.75 -18.19 9.74
C GLU A 100 -14.59 -16.98 9.33
N ALA A 101 -13.99 -15.99 8.65
CA ALA A 101 -14.64 -14.72 8.36
C ALA A 101 -15.98 -14.89 7.64
N SER A 102 -16.96 -14.04 7.96
CA SER A 102 -18.22 -13.93 7.23
C SER A 102 -18.01 -13.22 5.88
N LEU A 103 -18.97 -13.35 4.96
CA LEU A 103 -18.92 -12.64 3.68
C LEU A 103 -18.85 -11.10 3.86
N PRO A 104 -19.62 -10.46 4.76
CA PRO A 104 -19.44 -9.04 5.08
C PRO A 104 -18.03 -8.69 5.56
N GLN A 105 -17.41 -9.52 6.41
CA GLN A 105 -16.05 -9.29 6.90
C GLN A 105 -14.99 -9.42 5.79
N LEU A 106 -15.11 -10.42 4.92
CA LEU A 106 -14.26 -10.51 3.71
C LEU A 106 -14.44 -9.30 2.81
N SER A 107 -15.69 -8.89 2.60
CA SER A 107 -16.05 -7.74 1.78
C SER A 107 -15.51 -6.43 2.33
N LEU A 108 -15.47 -6.29 3.67
CA LEU A 108 -14.86 -5.13 4.33
C LEU A 108 -13.37 -5.09 4.00
N PHE A 109 -12.66 -6.21 4.11
CA PHE A 109 -11.24 -6.21 3.78
C PHE A 109 -10.99 -5.82 2.32
N VAL A 110 -11.77 -6.33 1.36
CA VAL A 110 -11.68 -5.89 -0.05
C VAL A 110 -11.92 -4.38 -0.19
N ALA A 111 -12.89 -3.82 0.53
CA ALA A 111 -13.17 -2.39 0.48
C ALA A 111 -12.03 -1.54 1.07
N LEU A 112 -11.32 -2.04 2.09
CA LEU A 112 -10.14 -1.37 2.66
C LEU A 112 -8.94 -1.43 1.70
N GLU A 113 -8.75 -2.55 0.99
CA GLU A 113 -7.66 -2.71 0.01
C GLU A 113 -7.77 -1.69 -1.15
N ALA A 114 -8.97 -1.17 -1.43
CA ALA A 114 -9.17 -0.12 -2.44
C ALA A 114 -8.32 1.14 -2.22
N GLN A 115 -7.87 1.39 -0.97
CA GLN A 115 -6.95 2.50 -0.66
C GLN A 115 -5.55 2.32 -1.27
N VAL A 116 -5.16 1.09 -1.60
CA VAL A 116 -3.89 0.76 -2.26
C VAL A 116 -4.17 0.32 -3.71
N ASP A 117 -4.96 -0.74 -3.87
CA ASP A 117 -5.13 -1.45 -5.12
C ASP A 117 -5.90 -0.62 -6.17
N GLY A 118 -6.66 0.40 -5.75
CA GLY A 118 -7.40 1.28 -6.66
C GLY A 118 -6.53 2.22 -7.52
N ARG A 119 -5.25 2.37 -7.19
CA ARG A 119 -4.27 3.27 -7.84
C ARG A 119 -2.86 2.68 -7.86
N PHE A 120 -2.77 1.35 -7.78
CA PHE A 120 -1.47 0.68 -7.68
C PHE A 120 -0.63 0.88 -8.93
N ASP A 121 -1.28 0.89 -10.11
CA ASP A 121 -0.66 1.24 -11.38
C ASP A 121 0.06 2.61 -11.37
N ASP A 122 -0.56 3.66 -10.84
CA ASP A 122 0.05 4.98 -10.69
C ASP A 122 1.29 4.94 -9.78
N ILE A 123 1.25 4.17 -8.69
CA ILE A 123 2.37 3.99 -7.76
C ILE A 123 3.55 3.32 -8.48
N ILE A 124 3.29 2.28 -9.27
CA ILE A 124 4.33 1.59 -10.06
C ILE A 124 4.92 2.53 -11.10
N ALA A 125 4.08 3.28 -11.83
CA ALA A 125 4.52 4.26 -12.83
C ALA A 125 5.44 5.33 -12.22
N LEU A 126 5.06 5.90 -11.07
CA LEU A 126 5.87 6.88 -10.34
C LEU A 126 7.16 6.30 -9.77
N SER A 127 7.14 5.04 -9.36
CA SER A 127 8.32 4.31 -8.87
C SER A 127 9.38 4.17 -9.95
N GLN A 128 8.97 3.95 -11.20
CA GLN A 128 9.85 3.74 -12.35
C GLN A 128 10.64 5.01 -12.77
N LEU A 129 10.14 6.20 -12.46
CA LEU A 129 10.75 7.46 -12.92
C LEU A 129 12.22 7.57 -12.47
N GLY A 130 13.09 7.98 -13.39
CA GLY A 130 14.52 8.18 -13.12
C GLY A 130 15.37 6.92 -12.95
N MET A 131 14.79 5.71 -12.99
CA MET A 131 15.56 4.46 -12.99
C MET A 131 16.34 4.26 -14.29
N ASP A 132 17.43 3.49 -14.23
CA ASP A 132 18.26 3.09 -15.37
C ASP A 132 18.40 1.56 -15.49
N GLY A 133 18.73 1.09 -16.69
CA GLY A 133 19.06 -0.32 -16.95
C GLY A 133 17.95 -1.32 -16.57
N ASP A 134 18.38 -2.46 -16.02
CA ASP A 134 17.49 -3.58 -15.68
C ASP A 134 16.50 -3.25 -14.55
N MET A 135 16.86 -2.33 -13.64
CA MET A 135 15.94 -1.84 -12.60
C MET A 135 14.69 -1.22 -13.23
N LYS A 136 14.88 -0.42 -14.29
CA LYS A 136 13.78 0.23 -15.01
C LYS A 136 12.91 -0.79 -15.76
N LEU A 137 13.52 -1.85 -16.30
CA LEU A 137 12.80 -2.92 -16.99
C LEU A 137 11.97 -3.75 -16.01
N ALA A 138 12.49 -4.07 -14.83
CA ALA A 138 11.74 -4.80 -13.81
C ALA A 138 10.43 -4.07 -13.42
N LEU A 139 10.48 -2.75 -13.21
CA LEU A 139 9.27 -1.96 -12.93
C LEU A 139 8.39 -1.79 -14.18
N ALA A 140 8.96 -1.77 -15.38
CA ALA A 140 8.18 -1.71 -16.63
C ALA A 140 7.38 -2.99 -16.86
N GLU A 141 7.96 -4.16 -16.58
CA GLU A 141 7.31 -5.46 -16.66
C GLU A 141 6.13 -5.53 -15.67
N ASN A 142 6.36 -5.15 -14.41
CA ASN A 142 5.31 -5.06 -13.40
C ASN A 142 4.19 -4.09 -13.82
N PHE A 143 4.54 -2.88 -14.30
CA PHE A 143 3.53 -1.95 -14.82
C PHE A 143 2.74 -2.53 -15.99
N TRP A 144 3.41 -3.26 -16.89
CA TRP A 144 2.75 -3.86 -18.04
C TRP A 144 1.77 -4.96 -17.65
N ASP A 145 2.09 -5.74 -16.62
CA ASP A 145 1.18 -6.70 -16.01
C ASP A 145 -0.04 -5.97 -15.41
N GLU A 146 0.17 -4.88 -14.65
CA GLU A 146 -0.92 -4.04 -14.10
C GLU A 146 -1.84 -3.47 -15.19
N MET A 147 -1.29 -3.14 -16.36
CA MET A 147 -2.03 -2.70 -17.54
C MET A 147 -2.75 -3.84 -18.29
N GLY A 148 -2.81 -5.05 -17.72
CA GLY A 148 -3.46 -6.21 -18.32
C GLY A 148 -2.80 -6.64 -19.62
N LEU A 149 -1.48 -6.43 -19.76
CA LEU A 149 -0.73 -6.65 -20.99
C LEU A 149 -1.29 -5.88 -22.21
N GLY A 150 -1.93 -4.73 -21.95
CA GLY A 150 -2.55 -3.89 -22.97
C GLY A 150 -4.02 -4.22 -23.27
N GLU A 151 -4.57 -5.26 -22.65
CA GLU A 151 -5.98 -5.63 -22.77
C GLU A 151 -6.81 -4.88 -21.73
N LEU A 152 -7.66 -3.96 -22.18
CA LEU A 152 -8.40 -3.05 -21.29
C LEU A 152 -9.29 -3.79 -20.28
N ASP A 153 -9.89 -4.93 -20.65
CA ASP A 153 -10.73 -5.72 -19.74
C ASP A 153 -9.92 -6.51 -18.69
N GLU A 154 -8.61 -6.65 -18.90
CA GLU A 154 -7.67 -7.32 -18.00
C GLU A 154 -6.87 -6.34 -17.14
N MET A 155 -6.92 -5.03 -17.41
CA MET A 155 -6.29 -4.00 -16.56
C MET A 155 -6.71 -4.19 -15.09
N HIS A 156 -5.73 -4.29 -14.20
CA HIS A 156 -5.95 -4.75 -12.83
C HIS A 156 -6.87 -3.82 -12.04
N THR A 157 -6.64 -2.51 -12.11
CA THR A 157 -7.51 -1.50 -11.47
C THR A 157 -8.94 -1.55 -11.98
N ARG A 158 -9.13 -1.80 -13.28
CA ARG A 158 -10.48 -1.97 -13.85
C ARG A 158 -11.14 -3.27 -13.37
N THR A 159 -10.39 -4.36 -13.30
CA THR A 159 -10.88 -5.65 -12.78
C THR A 159 -11.29 -5.54 -11.31
N PHE A 160 -10.49 -4.85 -10.49
CA PHE A 160 -10.83 -4.54 -9.10
C PHE A 160 -12.12 -3.70 -9.00
N MET A 161 -12.23 -2.63 -9.80
CA MET A 161 -13.40 -1.76 -9.81
C MET A 161 -14.69 -2.44 -10.28
N ARG A 162 -14.60 -3.46 -11.15
CA ARG A 162 -15.76 -4.29 -11.54
C ARG A 162 -16.28 -5.14 -10.37
N ALA A 163 -15.40 -5.56 -9.46
CA ALA A 163 -15.76 -6.37 -8.31
C ALA A 163 -16.23 -5.54 -7.10
N ALA A 164 -15.76 -4.29 -6.97
CA ALA A 164 -16.04 -3.44 -5.83
C ALA A 164 -17.54 -3.28 -5.48
N PRO A 165 -18.48 -3.10 -6.42
CA PRO A 165 -19.91 -3.00 -6.09
C PRO A 165 -20.48 -4.24 -5.41
N TYR A 166 -20.03 -5.44 -5.80
CA TYR A 166 -20.50 -6.70 -5.20
C TYR A 166 -20.13 -6.78 -3.72
N PHE A 167 -18.87 -6.48 -3.38
CA PHE A 167 -18.40 -6.49 -1.99
C PHE A 167 -19.03 -5.35 -1.18
N LYS A 168 -19.15 -4.15 -1.77
CA LYS A 168 -19.82 -3.01 -1.12
C LYS A 168 -21.26 -3.34 -0.72
N ALA A 169 -21.99 -4.10 -1.55
CA ALA A 169 -23.36 -4.51 -1.25
C ALA A 169 -23.47 -5.42 0.00
N GLN A 170 -22.39 -6.08 0.41
CA GLN A 170 -22.37 -6.95 1.60
C GLN A 170 -22.16 -6.17 2.91
N LEU A 171 -21.83 -4.87 2.83
CA LEU A 171 -21.49 -4.05 4.01
C LEU A 171 -22.71 -3.43 4.69
N GLY A 172 -23.90 -3.51 4.09
CA GLY A 172 -25.12 -2.94 4.65
C GLY A 172 -24.99 -1.43 4.90
N GLU A 173 -25.21 -1.02 6.15
CA GLU A 173 -25.18 0.39 6.58
C GLU A 173 -23.78 0.86 7.04
N LEU A 174 -22.73 0.03 6.91
CA LEU A 174 -21.39 0.42 7.31
C LEU A 174 -20.90 1.61 6.47
N ASP A 175 -20.58 2.71 7.16
CA ASP A 175 -20.09 3.94 6.55
C ASP A 175 -18.57 4.05 6.71
N LEU A 176 -17.84 3.75 5.63
CA LEU A 176 -16.39 3.85 5.60
C LEU A 176 -15.88 5.30 5.55
N GLU A 177 -16.74 6.32 5.42
CA GLU A 177 -16.28 7.71 5.62
C GLU A 177 -16.05 8.00 7.11
N VAL A 178 -16.74 7.27 7.99
CA VAL A 178 -16.71 7.48 9.45
C VAL A 178 -15.98 6.36 10.18
N ASP A 179 -16.19 5.11 9.78
CA ASP A 179 -15.71 3.93 10.50
C ASP A 179 -14.34 3.41 10.01
N MET A 180 -13.75 4.03 8.97
CA MET A 180 -12.46 3.61 8.40
C MET A 180 -11.36 3.56 9.46
N PRO A 181 -10.67 2.41 9.64
CA PRO A 181 -9.50 2.36 10.48
C PRO A 181 -8.44 3.31 9.95
N VAL A 182 -7.91 4.19 10.80
CA VAL A 182 -6.88 5.16 10.38
C VAL A 182 -5.69 4.46 9.71
N ALA A 183 -5.30 3.29 10.19
CA ALA A 183 -4.22 2.48 9.62
C ALA A 183 -4.49 2.00 8.18
N ALA A 184 -5.75 1.82 7.78
CA ALA A 184 -6.10 1.50 6.39
C ALA A 184 -5.82 2.68 5.45
N MET A 185 -6.16 3.90 5.88
CA MET A 185 -5.79 5.13 5.13
C MET A 185 -4.28 5.30 5.06
N LYS A 186 -3.57 5.11 6.19
CA LYS A 186 -2.11 5.17 6.25
C LYS A 186 -1.46 4.19 5.27
N ASN A 187 -2.01 2.98 5.12
CA ASN A 187 -1.46 1.93 4.26
C ASN A 187 -1.33 2.38 2.79
N GLY A 188 -2.35 3.04 2.24
CA GLY A 188 -2.32 3.64 0.90
C GLY A 188 -1.56 4.96 0.83
N ASN A 189 -1.84 5.85 1.78
CA ASN A 189 -1.23 7.18 1.84
C ASN A 189 0.31 7.14 1.93
N LEU A 190 0.88 6.12 2.58
CA LEU A 190 2.33 5.98 2.72
C LEU A 190 2.99 5.80 1.35
N LEU A 191 2.42 4.92 0.51
CA LEU A 191 2.92 4.65 -0.83
C LEU A 191 2.76 5.88 -1.72
N LEU A 192 1.60 6.54 -1.67
CA LEU A 192 1.33 7.78 -2.43
C LEU A 192 2.30 8.89 -2.02
N MET A 193 2.48 9.13 -0.72
CA MET A 193 3.43 10.12 -0.21
C MET A 193 4.84 9.84 -0.73
N TYR A 194 5.31 8.60 -0.60
CA TYR A 194 6.66 8.24 -1.05
C TYR A 194 6.83 8.29 -2.58
N ALA A 195 5.79 7.97 -3.35
CA ALA A 195 5.80 8.05 -4.81
C ALA A 195 5.81 9.50 -5.31
N LEU A 196 4.96 10.36 -4.74
CA LEU A 196 4.84 11.78 -5.10
C LEU A 196 6.03 12.61 -4.60
N ARG A 197 6.57 12.29 -3.42
CA ARG A 197 7.75 12.95 -2.83
C ARG A 197 8.99 12.13 -3.13
N ARG A 198 9.51 12.30 -4.34
CA ARG A 198 10.65 11.55 -4.91
C ARG A 198 11.90 11.46 -4.03
N GLN A 199 12.11 12.38 -3.10
CA GLN A 199 13.15 12.30 -2.06
C GLN A 199 13.03 11.04 -1.18
N HIS A 200 11.87 10.40 -1.14
CA HIS A 200 11.59 9.16 -0.40
C HIS A 200 11.64 7.90 -1.28
N VAL A 201 12.18 7.97 -2.51
CA VAL A 201 12.20 6.82 -3.43
C VAL A 201 12.87 5.56 -2.85
N GLY A 202 13.90 5.70 -2.00
CA GLY A 202 14.47 4.56 -1.29
C GLY A 202 13.45 3.89 -0.36
N ARG A 203 12.74 4.69 0.45
CA ARG A 203 11.67 4.18 1.32
C ARG A 203 10.50 3.61 0.53
N LEU A 204 10.14 4.22 -0.61
CA LEU A 204 9.14 3.69 -1.54
C LEU A 204 9.50 2.27 -1.98
N LEU A 205 10.73 2.07 -2.47
CA LEU A 205 11.18 0.79 -3.00
C LEU A 205 11.20 -0.31 -1.92
N GLY A 206 11.62 0.02 -0.70
CA GLY A 206 11.52 -0.91 0.42
C GLY A 206 10.07 -1.29 0.73
N ALA A 207 9.21 -0.29 0.92
CA ALA A 207 7.79 -0.49 1.24
C ALA A 207 7.04 -1.26 0.15
N LEU A 208 7.23 -0.89 -1.12
CA LEU A 208 6.63 -1.53 -2.29
C LEU A 208 7.06 -2.99 -2.40
N THR A 209 8.36 -3.27 -2.20
CA THR A 209 8.87 -4.65 -2.29
C THR A 209 8.31 -5.54 -1.18
N LEU A 210 8.09 -5.00 0.02
CA LEU A 210 7.43 -5.77 1.08
C LEU A 210 5.95 -6.04 0.76
N LEU A 211 5.23 -5.07 0.20
CA LEU A 211 3.84 -5.23 -0.27
C LEU A 211 3.74 -6.33 -1.33
N GLU A 212 4.49 -6.19 -2.41
CA GLU A 212 4.47 -7.10 -3.57
C GLU A 212 4.72 -8.55 -3.17
N GLN A 213 5.66 -8.73 -2.25
CA GLN A 213 6.04 -10.03 -1.76
C GLN A 213 4.95 -10.72 -0.90
N THR A 214 3.99 -9.97 -0.33
CA THR A 214 2.90 -10.53 0.48
C THR A 214 1.66 -10.85 -0.35
N VAL A 215 1.50 -10.26 -1.54
CA VAL A 215 0.29 -10.36 -2.37
C VAL A 215 -0.15 -11.81 -2.66
N PRO A 216 0.72 -12.70 -3.16
CA PRO A 216 0.30 -14.07 -3.49
C PRO A 216 -0.23 -14.82 -2.27
N TYR A 217 0.37 -14.58 -1.09
CA TYR A 217 -0.08 -15.20 0.13
C TYR A 217 -1.45 -14.65 0.57
N ARG A 218 -1.60 -13.32 0.69
CA ARG A 218 -2.86 -12.70 1.13
C ARG A 218 -4.01 -13.12 0.22
N PHE A 219 -3.82 -13.09 -1.09
CA PHE A 219 -4.87 -13.37 -2.06
C PHE A 219 -5.22 -14.85 -2.12
N THR A 220 -4.26 -15.76 -1.93
CA THR A 220 -4.58 -17.19 -1.79
C THR A 220 -5.51 -17.45 -0.59
N ARG A 221 -5.32 -16.75 0.53
CA ARG A 221 -6.18 -16.89 1.72
C ARG A 221 -7.54 -16.24 1.54
N MET A 222 -7.58 -15.05 0.93
CA MET A 222 -8.81 -14.38 0.54
C MET A 222 -9.66 -15.25 -0.40
N LEU A 223 -9.04 -15.83 -1.44
CA LEU A 223 -9.71 -16.72 -2.38
C LEU A 223 -10.33 -17.93 -1.69
N LYS A 224 -9.64 -18.54 -0.72
CA LYS A 224 -10.19 -19.63 0.07
C LYS A 224 -11.44 -19.20 0.85
N GLY A 225 -11.41 -18.02 1.47
CA GLY A 225 -12.57 -17.45 2.14
C GLY A 225 -13.73 -17.14 1.19
N MET A 226 -13.43 -16.52 0.05
CA MET A 226 -14.41 -16.21 -1.01
C MET A 226 -15.08 -17.46 -1.57
N GLN A 227 -14.31 -18.54 -1.78
CA GLN A 227 -14.84 -19.83 -2.26
C GLN A 227 -15.77 -20.48 -1.23
N ARG A 228 -15.46 -20.37 0.07
CA ARG A 228 -16.33 -20.88 1.15
C ARG A 228 -17.69 -20.20 1.19
N HIS A 229 -17.78 -18.96 0.71
CA HIS A 229 -19.03 -18.18 0.61
C HIS A 229 -19.62 -18.14 -0.81
N ASP A 230 -19.17 -19.03 -1.69
CA ASP A 230 -19.66 -19.14 -3.07
C ASP A 230 -19.62 -17.81 -3.86
N VAL A 231 -18.61 -16.96 -3.58
CA VAL A 231 -18.43 -15.69 -4.31
C VAL A 231 -18.26 -15.99 -5.81
N PRO A 232 -19.11 -15.41 -6.68
CA PRO A 232 -19.05 -15.64 -8.12
C PRO A 232 -17.66 -15.38 -8.70
N LYS A 233 -17.29 -16.16 -9.71
CA LYS A 233 -15.95 -16.11 -10.29
C LYS A 233 -15.60 -14.70 -10.78
N GLU A 234 -16.53 -13.98 -11.40
CA GLU A 234 -16.27 -12.61 -11.87
C GLU A 234 -15.83 -11.64 -10.77
N PHE A 235 -16.25 -11.84 -9.52
CA PHE A 235 -15.94 -10.93 -8.40
C PHE A 235 -14.66 -11.32 -7.65
N ARG A 236 -14.22 -12.58 -7.76
CA ARG A 236 -12.93 -13.03 -7.22
C ARG A 236 -11.81 -13.09 -8.27
N TYR A 237 -12.12 -12.79 -9.54
CA TYR A 237 -11.17 -12.85 -10.65
C TYR A 237 -9.94 -11.96 -10.44
N TYR A 238 -10.11 -10.74 -9.92
CA TYR A 238 -8.99 -9.86 -9.55
C TYR A 238 -7.95 -10.59 -8.68
N HIS A 239 -8.43 -11.25 -7.62
CA HIS A 239 -7.56 -11.98 -6.71
C HIS A 239 -6.96 -13.25 -7.35
N GLU A 240 -7.71 -13.94 -8.22
CA GLU A 240 -7.20 -15.10 -8.97
C GLU A 240 -6.05 -14.73 -9.91
N LEU A 241 -6.16 -13.57 -10.57
CA LEU A 241 -5.19 -13.06 -11.54
C LEU A 241 -3.82 -12.77 -10.88
N HIS A 242 -3.84 -12.15 -9.70
CA HIS A 242 -2.64 -11.67 -9.00
C HIS A 242 -1.84 -12.79 -8.29
N VAL A 243 -2.47 -13.92 -7.92
CA VAL A 243 -1.74 -15.04 -7.28
C VAL A 243 -0.56 -15.53 -8.14
N PRO A 244 -0.72 -15.85 -9.44
CA PRO A 244 0.39 -16.25 -10.29
C PRO A 244 1.25 -15.09 -10.78
N VAL A 245 0.67 -13.92 -11.08
CA VAL A 245 1.39 -12.75 -11.62
C VAL A 245 2.40 -12.22 -10.60
N ASP A 246 1.93 -11.96 -9.38
CA ASP A 246 2.74 -11.29 -8.34
C ASP A 246 3.69 -12.26 -7.63
N ALA A 247 3.59 -13.57 -7.90
CA ALA A 247 4.49 -14.58 -7.37
C ALA A 247 5.98 -14.31 -7.70
N ASN A 248 6.22 -13.52 -8.75
CA ASN A 248 7.54 -13.14 -9.22
C ASN A 248 7.90 -11.68 -8.96
N HIS A 249 6.94 -10.75 -8.91
CA HIS A 249 7.22 -9.31 -8.78
C HIS A 249 8.06 -8.98 -7.54
N GLY A 250 7.65 -9.43 -6.36
CA GLY A 250 8.43 -9.20 -5.13
C GLY A 250 9.86 -9.73 -5.22
N LYS A 251 10.08 -10.91 -5.82
CA LYS A 251 11.42 -11.47 -6.03
C LYS A 251 12.23 -10.68 -7.05
N GLN A 252 11.59 -10.22 -8.12
CA GLN A 252 12.22 -9.38 -9.14
C GLN A 252 12.61 -8.01 -8.56
N LEU A 253 11.76 -7.40 -7.73
CA LEU A 253 12.11 -6.15 -7.05
C LEU A 253 13.33 -6.33 -6.15
N VAL A 254 13.41 -7.40 -5.35
CA VAL A 254 14.62 -7.68 -4.57
C VAL A 254 15.84 -7.84 -5.48
N ALA A 255 15.80 -8.79 -6.41
CA ALA A 255 16.97 -9.22 -7.18
C ALA A 255 17.44 -8.20 -8.22
N ARG A 256 16.50 -7.53 -8.90
CA ARG A 256 16.75 -6.65 -10.05
C ARG A 256 16.71 -5.17 -9.68
N VAL A 257 16.14 -4.79 -8.52
CA VAL A 257 16.02 -3.37 -8.12
C VAL A 257 16.78 -3.07 -6.84
N LEU A 258 16.39 -3.68 -5.72
CA LEU A 258 16.93 -3.34 -4.41
C LEU A 258 18.41 -3.72 -4.27
N LEU A 259 18.79 -4.95 -4.63
CA LEU A 259 20.20 -5.39 -4.53
C LEU A 259 21.12 -4.59 -5.47
N PRO A 260 20.78 -4.37 -6.76
CA PRO A 260 21.60 -3.50 -7.62
C PRO A 260 21.70 -2.06 -7.10
N LEU A 261 20.61 -1.50 -6.58
CA LEU A 261 20.60 -0.16 -5.99
C LEU A 261 21.50 -0.08 -4.76
N ALA A 262 21.41 -1.05 -3.85
CA ALA A 262 22.24 -1.16 -2.66
C ALA A 262 23.73 -1.33 -3.02
N ARG A 263 24.07 -2.10 -4.06
CA ARG A 263 25.44 -2.24 -4.56
C ARG A 263 25.96 -0.93 -5.16
N LYS A 264 25.13 -0.22 -5.94
CA LYS A 264 25.49 1.05 -6.59
C LYS A 264 25.69 2.18 -5.57
N ASN A 265 24.85 2.24 -4.53
CA ASN A 265 24.95 3.24 -3.48
C ASN A 265 24.52 2.65 -2.11
N PRO A 266 25.46 2.09 -1.33
CA PRO A 266 25.17 1.49 -0.02
C PRO A 266 24.50 2.43 0.98
N ARG A 267 24.64 3.76 0.82
CA ARG A 267 23.96 4.74 1.69
C ARG A 267 22.44 4.64 1.63
N LEU A 268 21.88 4.14 0.52
CA LEU A 268 20.42 3.97 0.37
C LEU A 268 19.87 2.76 1.12
N ILE A 269 20.73 1.85 1.61
CA ILE A 269 20.28 0.69 2.40
C ILE A 269 19.46 1.13 3.61
N ARG A 270 19.86 2.23 4.26
CA ARG A 270 19.08 2.82 5.36
C ARG A 270 17.66 3.16 4.92
N ASP A 271 17.50 3.86 3.81
CA ASP A 271 16.18 4.27 3.31
C ASP A 271 15.34 3.05 2.91
N LEU A 272 15.95 2.06 2.25
CA LEU A 272 15.29 0.79 1.91
C LEU A 272 14.76 0.09 3.18
N CYS A 273 15.62 -0.06 4.20
CA CYS A 273 15.25 -0.69 5.47
C CYS A 273 14.16 0.10 6.22
N GLU A 274 14.29 1.42 6.29
CA GLU A 274 13.29 2.31 6.89
C GLU A 274 11.93 2.15 6.21
N GLY A 275 11.89 2.15 4.87
CA GLY A 275 10.66 1.93 4.11
C GLY A 275 10.00 0.58 4.42
N CYS A 276 10.78 -0.49 4.43
CA CYS A 276 10.31 -1.83 4.80
C CYS A 276 9.73 -1.86 6.23
N LEU A 277 10.43 -1.27 7.21
CA LEU A 277 10.02 -1.31 8.62
C LEU A 277 8.78 -0.44 8.89
N ILE A 278 8.69 0.74 8.27
CA ILE A 278 7.51 1.61 8.42
C ILE A 278 6.28 0.93 7.82
N ARG A 279 6.43 0.36 6.61
CA ARG A 279 5.36 -0.43 5.98
C ARG A 279 4.93 -1.60 6.86
N TYR A 280 5.88 -2.38 7.34
CA TYR A 280 5.64 -3.50 8.25
C TYR A 280 4.80 -3.09 9.47
N GLN A 281 5.15 -1.97 10.10
CA GLN A 281 4.44 -1.49 11.29
C GLN A 281 3.02 -1.02 10.96
N ILE A 282 2.84 -0.23 9.90
CA ILE A 282 1.51 0.23 9.46
C ILE A 282 0.63 -0.95 9.05
N GLU A 283 1.18 -1.95 8.36
CA GLU A 283 0.45 -3.12 7.88
C GLU A 283 -0.09 -3.99 9.04
N LYS A 284 0.68 -4.14 10.11
CA LYS A 284 0.20 -4.78 11.35
C LYS A 284 -0.97 -4.03 11.98
N GLU A 285 -0.85 -2.72 12.09
CA GLU A 285 -1.92 -1.85 12.62
C GLU A 285 -3.15 -1.88 11.72
N TYR A 286 -2.95 -1.96 10.40
CA TYR A 286 -4.00 -2.07 9.41
C TYR A 286 -4.80 -3.36 9.60
N TYR A 287 -4.15 -4.52 9.67
CA TYR A 287 -4.85 -5.78 9.88
C TYR A 287 -5.53 -5.88 11.25
N ALA A 288 -4.89 -5.35 12.30
CA ALA A 288 -5.49 -5.27 13.63
C ALA A 288 -6.76 -4.38 13.62
N GLY A 289 -6.67 -3.18 13.02
CA GLY A 289 -7.81 -2.26 12.91
C GLY A 289 -8.93 -2.80 12.03
N ALA A 290 -8.61 -3.49 10.93
CA ALA A 290 -9.59 -4.19 10.11
C ALA A 290 -10.31 -5.27 10.94
N ARG A 291 -9.56 -6.09 11.70
CA ARG A 291 -10.14 -7.13 12.56
C ARG A 291 -11.01 -6.55 13.67
N GLU A 292 -10.60 -5.45 14.28
CA GLU A 292 -11.40 -4.75 15.30
C GLU A 292 -12.71 -4.24 14.72
N LEU A 293 -12.68 -3.60 13.54
CA LEU A 293 -13.88 -3.11 12.87
C LEU A 293 -14.83 -4.25 12.48
N MET A 294 -14.28 -5.33 11.91
CA MET A 294 -15.04 -6.56 11.59
C MET A 294 -15.79 -7.10 12.80
N ASN A 295 -15.15 -7.12 13.97
CA ASN A 295 -15.81 -7.55 15.19
C ASN A 295 -16.87 -6.53 15.63
N ARG A 296 -16.55 -5.24 15.72
CA ARG A 296 -17.50 -4.27 16.26
C ARG A 296 -18.77 -4.07 15.43
N LYS A 297 -18.70 -4.22 14.10
CA LYS A 297 -19.76 -3.81 13.17
C LYS A 297 -20.36 -4.93 12.31
N LEU A 298 -19.67 -6.06 12.14
CA LEU A 298 -20.00 -7.09 11.14
C LEU A 298 -20.08 -8.51 11.72
N HIS A 299 -20.58 -8.62 12.96
CA HIS A 299 -20.89 -9.92 13.58
C HIS A 299 -22.12 -10.59 12.95
#